data_AF-A0AAW2RDX3-F1
#
_entry.id   AF-A0AAW2RDX3-F1
#
_cell.length_a   1.000
_cell.length_b   1.000
_cell.length_c   1.000
_cell.angle_alpha   90.00
_cell.angle_beta   90.00
_cell.angle_gamma   90.00
#
_symmetry.space_group_name_H-M   'P 1'
#
loop_
_entity.id
_entity.type
_entity.pdbx_description
1 polymer ?
#
loop_
_entity_poly.entity_id
_entity_poly.type
_entity_poly.pdbx_seq_one_letter_code
_entity_poly.pdbx_strand_id
1 'polypeptide(L)'
;MNQLLTIIPDIIQTVELIQGEDGSAGAVKRWKFLLGGLSLGMDKETLAINDDARSVTFKAIDGDVLLLYKAYQFTIAVRDGLVQWTILYEKAFITAPPPDAYAAFAIMV
;
A
#
# COMPACT_ATOMS: atom_id res chain seq x y z
N MET A 1 -2.15 -11.76 0.85
CA MET A 1 -2.18 -10.61 1.79
C MET A 1 -3.35 -10.61 2.78
N ASN A 2 -4.32 -11.52 2.70
CA ASN A 2 -5.50 -11.47 3.57
C ASN A 2 -5.19 -11.79 5.05
N GLN A 3 -4.04 -12.42 5.33
CA GLN A 3 -3.58 -12.70 6.70
C GLN A 3 -3.31 -11.42 7.53
N LEU A 4 -3.09 -10.26 6.89
CA LEU A 4 -2.91 -9.00 7.62
C LEU A 4 -4.14 -8.62 8.46
N LEU A 5 -5.34 -9.00 8.02
CA LEU A 5 -6.59 -8.83 8.79
C LEU A 5 -6.56 -9.58 10.13
N THR A 6 -5.77 -10.66 10.22
CA THR A 6 -5.64 -11.46 11.44
C THR A 6 -4.46 -11.01 12.30
N ILE A 7 -3.41 -10.48 11.69
CA ILE A 7 -2.18 -10.07 12.38
C ILE A 7 -2.34 -8.68 13.02
N ILE A 8 -3.01 -7.75 12.33
CA ILE A 8 -3.19 -6.35 12.77
C ILE A 8 -4.63 -5.85 12.52
N PRO A 9 -5.65 -6.51 13.11
CA PRO A 9 -7.06 -6.19 12.87
C PRO A 9 -7.44 -4.76 13.28
N ASP A 10 -6.74 -4.18 14.26
CA ASP A 10 -7.00 -2.82 14.74
C ASP A 10 -6.55 -1.74 13.74
N ILE A 11 -5.70 -2.10 12.79
CA ILE A 11 -5.13 -1.19 11.78
C ILE A 11 -5.75 -1.48 10.41
N ILE A 12 -5.78 -2.75 9.99
CA ILE A 12 -6.35 -3.16 8.71
C ILE A 12 -7.75 -3.69 8.92
N GLN A 13 -8.73 -2.96 8.38
CA GLN A 13 -10.15 -3.25 8.58
C GLN A 13 -10.69 -4.16 7.47
N THR A 14 -10.20 -4.04 6.23
CA THR A 14 -10.68 -4.83 5.10
C THR A 14 -9.59 -5.01 4.05
N VAL A 15 -9.49 -6.21 3.49
CA VAL A 15 -8.69 -6.54 2.32
C VAL A 15 -9.54 -7.39 1.39
N GLU A 16 -9.90 -6.85 0.24
CA GLU A 16 -10.79 -7.48 -0.72
C GLU A 16 -10.12 -7.58 -2.10
N LEU A 17 -10.23 -8.73 -2.76
CA LEU A 17 -9.80 -8.89 -4.16
C LEU A 17 -10.92 -8.41 -5.07
N ILE A 18 -10.63 -7.39 -5.88
CA ILE A 18 -11.61 -6.76 -6.78
C ILE A 18 -11.48 -7.33 -8.19
N GLN A 19 -10.25 -7.57 -8.64
CA GLN A 19 -9.96 -8.05 -9.99
C GLN A 19 -8.68 -8.89 -10.01
N GLY A 20 -8.63 -9.86 -10.93
CA GLY A 20 -7.46 -10.69 -11.17
C GLY A 20 -7.33 -11.84 -10.17
N GLU A 21 -6.11 -12.38 -10.07
CA GLU A 21 -5.79 -13.50 -9.18
C GLU A 21 -4.90 -13.00 -8.03
N ASP A 22 -5.25 -13.33 -6.78
CA ASP A 22 -4.44 -12.90 -5.64
C ASP A 22 -3.01 -13.44 -5.73
N GLY A 23 -2.02 -12.58 -5.53
CA GLY A 23 -0.61 -12.95 -5.64
C GLY A 23 -0.05 -12.91 -7.07
N SER A 24 -0.78 -12.35 -8.03
CA SER A 24 -0.32 -12.12 -9.40
C SER A 24 -0.16 -10.62 -9.73
N ALA A 25 0.67 -10.31 -10.72
CA ALA A 25 0.73 -8.98 -11.31
C ALA A 25 -0.59 -8.65 -12.05
N GLY A 26 -1.05 -7.41 -11.96
CA GLY A 26 -2.35 -6.96 -12.47
C GLY A 26 -3.52 -7.20 -11.51
N ALA A 27 -3.31 -7.91 -10.38
CA ALA A 27 -4.35 -8.08 -9.37
C ALA A 27 -4.69 -6.76 -8.68
N VAL A 28 -5.97 -6.46 -8.54
CA VAL A 28 -6.47 -5.26 -7.87
C VAL A 28 -7.09 -5.63 -6.53
N LYS A 29 -6.64 -4.97 -5.47
CA LYS A 29 -7.19 -5.13 -4.12
C LYS A 29 -7.66 -3.81 -3.54
N ARG A 30 -8.81 -3.86 -2.87
CA ARG A 30 -9.33 -2.78 -2.03
C ARG A 30 -8.91 -2.97 -0.59
N TRP A 31 -8.31 -1.94 -0.02
CA TRP A 31 -7.84 -1.89 1.35
C TRP A 31 -8.61 -0.82 2.11
N LYS A 32 -9.07 -1.16 3.31
CA LYS A 32 -9.55 -0.19 4.31
C LYS A 32 -8.67 -0.29 5.54
N PHE A 33 -8.17 0.85 6.01
CA PHE A 33 -7.22 0.91 7.11
C PHE A 33 -7.39 2.18 7.93
N LEU A 34 -6.92 2.14 9.19
CA LEU A 34 -6.91 3.29 10.09
C LEU A 34 -5.56 4.01 10.02
N LEU A 35 -5.58 5.28 9.64
CA LEU A 35 -4.43 6.17 9.66
C LEU A 35 -4.72 7.35 10.59
N GLY A 36 -4.01 7.44 11.72
CA GLY A 36 -4.22 8.50 12.69
C GLY A 36 -5.65 8.56 13.25
N GLY A 37 -6.33 7.40 13.35
CA GLY A 37 -7.72 7.30 13.80
C GLY A 37 -8.77 7.55 12.70
N LEU A 38 -8.36 7.91 11.48
CA LEU A 38 -9.25 8.07 10.34
C LEU A 38 -9.32 6.79 9.52
N SER A 39 -10.53 6.32 9.21
CA SER A 39 -10.73 5.18 8.31
C SER A 39 -10.57 5.66 6.87
N LEU A 40 -9.57 5.13 6.18
CA LEU A 40 -9.22 5.46 4.80
C LEU A 40 -9.33 4.22 3.91
N GLY A 41 -9.60 4.45 2.63
CA GLY A 41 -9.68 3.45 1.58
C GLY A 41 -8.62 3.65 0.50
N MET A 42 -8.11 2.56 -0.05
CA MET A 42 -7.25 2.57 -1.23
C MET A 42 -7.48 1.31 -2.07
N ASP A 43 -7.69 1.49 -3.37
CA ASP A 43 -7.59 0.40 -4.32
C ASP A 43 -6.19 0.42 -4.93
N LYS A 44 -5.54 -0.73 -4.92
CA LYS A 44 -4.18 -0.88 -5.42
C LYS A 44 -4.06 -2.04 -6.38
N GLU A 45 -3.29 -1.81 -7.44
CA GLU A 45 -2.87 -2.82 -8.40
C GLU A 45 -1.48 -3.34 -8.04
N THR A 46 -1.26 -4.65 -8.15
CA THR A 46 0.06 -5.25 -8.09
C THR A 46 0.79 -5.03 -9.41
N LEU A 47 1.79 -4.16 -9.43
CA LEU A 47 2.55 -3.88 -10.66
C LEU A 47 3.61 -4.94 -10.96
N ALA A 48 4.33 -5.39 -9.94
CA ALA A 48 5.45 -6.30 -10.12
C ALA A 48 5.63 -7.18 -8.88
N ILE A 49 6.00 -8.43 -9.13
CA ILE A 49 6.46 -9.39 -8.12
C ILE A 49 7.82 -9.87 -8.62
N ASN A 50 8.83 -9.80 -7.76
CA ASN A 50 10.19 -10.23 -8.07
C ASN A 50 10.67 -11.13 -6.94
N ASP A 51 10.74 -12.42 -7.23
CA ASP A 51 11.10 -13.45 -6.24
C ASP A 51 12.59 -13.38 -5.87
N ASP A 52 13.48 -13.13 -6.85
CA ASP A 52 14.92 -13.00 -6.62
C ASP A 52 15.25 -11.82 -5.71
N ALA A 53 14.59 -10.67 -5.94
CA ALA A 53 14.72 -9.48 -5.11
C ALA A 53 13.84 -9.51 -3.86
N ARG A 54 13.01 -10.57 -3.70
CA ARG A 54 12.01 -10.72 -2.63
C ARG A 54 11.19 -9.45 -2.43
N SER A 55 10.66 -8.92 -3.52
CA SER A 55 9.97 -7.64 -3.53
C SER A 55 8.66 -7.67 -4.30
N VAL A 56 7.70 -6.88 -3.83
CA VAL A 56 6.43 -6.62 -4.51
C VAL A 56 6.19 -5.12 -4.60
N THR A 57 5.74 -4.65 -5.77
CA THR A 57 5.43 -3.25 -6.03
C THR A 57 3.95 -3.10 -6.32
N PHE A 58 3.34 -2.09 -5.68
CA PHE A 58 1.94 -1.74 -5.85
C PHE A 58 1.79 -0.30 -6.32
N LYS A 59 0.68 -0.02 -6.99
CA LYS A 59 0.25 1.32 -7.38
C LYS A 59 -1.16 1.58 -6.88
N ALA A 60 -1.37 2.73 -6.25
CA ALA A 60 -2.72 3.20 -5.96
C ALA A 60 -3.41 3.61 -7.26
N ILE A 61 -4.62 3.10 -7.47
CA ILE A 61 -5.46 3.41 -8.64
C ILE A 61 -6.74 4.14 -8.25
N ASP A 62 -7.16 4.03 -6.98
CA ASP A 62 -8.26 4.80 -6.39
C ASP A 62 -8.06 4.97 -4.87
N GLY A 63 -8.79 5.90 -4.26
CA GLY A 63 -8.89 6.09 -2.82
C GLY A 63 -8.24 7.36 -2.26
N ASP A 64 -8.30 7.50 -0.94
CA ASP A 64 -8.01 8.75 -0.22
C ASP A 64 -6.58 9.25 -0.42
N VAL A 65 -5.63 8.33 -0.64
CA VAL A 65 -4.23 8.67 -0.91
C VAL A 65 -4.10 9.54 -2.17
N LEU A 66 -4.96 9.31 -3.17
CA LEU A 66 -4.89 10.04 -4.44
C LEU A 66 -5.46 11.46 -4.37
N LEU A 67 -6.11 11.83 -3.25
CA LEU A 67 -6.50 13.22 -2.99
C LEU A 67 -5.29 14.13 -2.75
N LEU A 68 -4.19 13.57 -2.22
CA LEU A 68 -2.95 14.29 -1.94
C LEU A 68 -1.86 14.04 -2.99
N TYR A 69 -1.91 12.91 -3.69
CA TYR A 69 -0.88 12.48 -4.64
C TYR A 69 -1.50 12.07 -5.99
N LYS A 70 -1.05 12.67 -7.09
CA LYS A 70 -1.47 12.27 -8.46
C LYS A 70 -1.06 10.83 -8.79
N ALA A 71 0.11 10.44 -8.31
CA ALA A 71 0.65 9.11 -8.45
C ALA A 71 1.21 8.68 -7.10
N TYR A 72 0.87 7.46 -6.71
CA TYR A 72 1.38 6.86 -5.48
C TYR A 72 1.68 5.39 -5.73
N GLN A 73 2.94 5.01 -5.53
CA GLN A 73 3.42 3.63 -5.62
C GLN A 73 4.19 3.29 -4.37
N PHE A 74 4.14 2.03 -3.98
CA PHE A 74 4.96 1.55 -2.88
C PHE A 74 5.48 0.15 -3.15
N THR A 75 6.72 -0.08 -2.73
CA THR A 75 7.42 -1.36 -2.85
C THR A 75 7.75 -1.86 -1.46
N ILE A 76 7.46 -3.14 -1.22
CA ILE A 76 7.90 -3.89 -0.04
C ILE A 76 8.99 -4.84 -0.51
N ALA A 77 10.18 -4.77 0.09
CA ALA A 77 11.28 -5.68 -0.21
C ALA A 77 11.85 -6.25 1.09
N VAL A 78 12.26 -7.52 1.06
CA VAL A 78 12.91 -8.17 2.20
C VAL A 78 14.37 -8.43 1.88
N ARG A 79 15.29 -7.81 2.64
CA ARG A 79 16.75 -7.90 2.46
C ARG A 79 17.42 -8.11 3.80
N ASP A 80 18.25 -9.15 3.92
CA ASP A 80 19.07 -9.42 5.12
C ASP A 80 18.29 -9.41 6.44
N GLY A 81 17.04 -9.90 6.42
CA GLY A 81 16.16 -9.92 7.59
C GLY A 81 15.44 -8.60 7.89
N LEU A 82 15.65 -7.56 7.08
CA LEU A 82 14.98 -6.28 7.16
C LEU A 82 13.86 -6.18 6.11
N VAL A 83 12.75 -5.57 6.51
CA VAL A 83 11.68 -5.16 5.60
C VAL A 83 11.93 -3.70 5.22
N GLN A 84 12.10 -3.43 3.93
CA GLN A 84 12.24 -2.10 3.39
C GLN A 84 10.95 -1.70 2.67
N TRP A 85 10.33 -0.62 3.14
CA TRP A 85 9.25 0.07 2.46
C TRP A 85 9.81 1.23 1.65
N THR A 86 9.44 1.33 0.38
CA THR A 86 9.80 2.44 -0.51
C THR A 86 8.53 3.06 -1.05
N ILE A 87 8.37 4.37 -0.93
CA ILE A 87 7.20 5.10 -1.43
C ILE A 87 7.66 6.07 -2.54
N LEU A 88 7.11 5.92 -3.72
CA LEU A 88 7.28 6.84 -4.84
C LEU A 88 5.98 7.60 -5.07
N TYR A 89 6.06 8.92 -5.09
CA TYR A 89 4.86 9.75 -5.16
C TYR A 89 5.07 11.02 -5.99
N GLU A 90 3.99 11.47 -6.61
CA GLU A 90 3.88 12.80 -7.22
C GLU A 90 2.79 13.57 -6.48
N LYS A 91 3.13 14.73 -5.91
CA LYS A 91 2.16 15.58 -5.22
C LYS A 91 1.05 16.04 -6.18
N ALA A 92 -0.19 16.01 -5.72
CA ALA A 92 -1.31 16.53 -6.51
C ALA A 92 -1.28 18.05 -6.67
N PHE A 93 -0.74 18.75 -5.67
CA PHE A 93 -0.57 20.20 -5.64
C PHE A 93 0.67 20.56 -4.81
N ILE A 94 1.21 21.76 -5.03
CA ILE A 94 2.54 22.15 -4.51
C ILE A 94 2.64 22.10 -2.98
N THR A 95 1.53 22.36 -2.28
CA THR A 95 1.45 22.36 -0.81
C THR A 95 1.07 21.02 -0.19
N ALA A 96 0.84 19.96 -0.99
CA ALA A 96 0.57 18.64 -0.43
C ALA A 96 1.77 18.19 0.43
N PRO A 97 1.54 17.56 1.60
CA PRO A 97 2.63 17.10 2.45
C PRO A 97 3.40 15.95 1.79
N PRO A 98 4.63 15.66 2.21
CA PRO A 98 5.24 14.36 1.98
C PRO A 98 4.42 13.23 2.63
N PRO A 99 4.52 11.97 2.17
CA PRO A 99 3.74 10.85 2.67
C PRO A 99 4.26 10.28 4.01
N ASP A 100 4.77 11.13 4.91
CA ASP A 100 5.39 10.70 6.16
C ASP A 100 4.42 9.94 7.06
N ALA A 101 3.15 10.32 7.08
CA ALA A 101 2.10 9.60 7.79
C ALA A 101 1.92 8.17 7.24
N TYR A 102 1.98 8.00 5.91
CA TYR A 102 1.90 6.68 5.28
C TYR A 102 3.18 5.86 5.49
N ALA A 103 4.34 6.51 5.53
CA ALA A 103 5.60 5.85 5.87
C ALA A 103 5.61 5.35 7.32
N ALA A 104 5.14 6.17 8.27
CA ALA A 104 4.98 5.79 9.67
C ALA A 104 3.94 4.67 9.84
N PHE A 105 2.88 4.67 9.03
CA PHE A 105 1.94 3.56 8.96
C PHE A 105 2.59 2.27 8.45
N ALA A 106 3.37 2.36 7.38
CA ALA A 106 3.99 1.20 6.75
C ALA A 106 4.94 0.43 7.68
N ILE A 107 5.61 1.10 8.62
CA ILE A 107 6.48 0.43 9.60
C ILE A 107 5.72 -0.24 10.75
N MET A 108 4.42 0.03 10.90
CA MET A 108 3.55 -0.66 11.87
C MET A 108 2.96 -1.96 11.29
N VAL A 109 3.11 -2.19 9.98
CA VAL A 109 2.53 -3.30 9.20
C VAL A 109 3.63 -4.24 8.72
#